data_AF-A0A192H063-F1
#
_entry.id   AF-A0A192H063-F1
#
_cell.length_a   1.000
_cell.length_b   1.000
_cell.length_c   1.000
_cell.angle_alpha   90.00
_cell.angle_beta   90.00
_cell.angle_gamma   90.00
#
_symmetry.space_group_name_H-M   'P 1'
#
loop_
_entity.id
_entity.type
_entity.pdbx_description
1 polymer ?
#
loop_
_entity_poly.entity_id
_entity_poly.type
_entity_poly.pdbx_seq_one_letter_code
_entity_poly.pdbx_strand_id
1 'polypeptide(L)'
;MPKLPEGIWNQQPKEKTFIYHGYKATIRQNKLGAMYGYVTILETNSHYEKSRLADWANFDVHGGVTYVSYSKGNLIVGFDAEHMNDLVPAKLEAQQQMIENEYRNAVELQKEFGSGEQPDATLFQLSYKDAGFIKKELKHLIDQMFVLE
;
A
#
# COMPACT_ATOMS: atom_id res chain seq x y z
N MET A 1 4.21 -9.56 20.58
CA MET A 1 4.33 -8.91 19.25
C MET A 1 5.81 -8.84 18.91
N PRO A 2 6.24 -9.08 17.66
CA PRO A 2 7.65 -8.94 17.31
C PRO A 2 8.08 -7.49 17.51
N LYS A 3 9.25 -7.30 18.13
CA LYS A 3 9.89 -5.98 18.24
C LYS A 3 10.38 -5.61 16.84
N LEU A 4 9.94 -4.47 16.31
CA LEU A 4 10.45 -4.00 15.02
C LEU A 4 11.94 -3.60 15.17
N PRO A 5 12.76 -3.81 14.12
CA PRO A 5 14.11 -3.24 14.08
C PRO A 5 14.07 -1.72 14.18
N GLU A 6 15.21 -1.07 14.43
CA GLU A 6 15.31 0.39 14.37
C GLU A 6 15.27 0.88 12.92
N GLY A 7 14.53 1.96 12.65
CA GLY A 7 14.41 2.58 11.33
C GLY A 7 13.34 3.66 11.24
N ILE A 8 13.13 4.18 10.02
CA ILE A 8 12.21 5.30 9.76
C ILE A 8 10.75 4.99 10.13
N TRP A 9 10.37 3.71 10.14
CA TRP A 9 9.04 3.24 10.55
C TRP A 9 8.75 3.45 12.04
N ASN A 10 9.78 3.61 12.89
CA ASN A 10 9.58 3.92 14.31
C ASN A 10 9.10 5.36 14.53
N GLN A 11 9.32 6.25 13.57
CA GLN A 11 8.93 7.66 13.62
C GLN A 11 7.54 7.90 13.00
N GLN A 12 6.95 6.88 12.37
CA GLN A 12 5.66 6.99 11.72
C GLN A 12 4.50 6.95 12.73
N PRO A 13 3.39 7.65 12.45
CA PRO A 13 2.20 7.56 13.28
C PRO A 13 1.62 6.14 13.21
N LYS A 14 1.23 5.59 14.37
CA LYS A 14 0.47 4.32 14.41
C LYS A 14 -0.90 4.46 13.78
N GLU A 15 -1.51 5.62 13.96
CA GLU A 15 -2.75 6.00 13.30
C GLU A 15 -2.77 7.52 13.09
N LYS A 16 -3.27 7.97 11.95
CA LYS A 16 -3.51 9.38 11.65
C LYS A 16 -4.74 9.53 10.78
N THR A 17 -5.67 10.37 11.19
CA THR A 17 -6.86 10.72 10.41
C THR A 17 -6.71 12.12 9.82
N PHE A 18 -7.26 12.34 8.63
CA PHE A 18 -7.44 13.66 8.02
C PHE A 18 -8.71 13.71 7.18
N ILE A 19 -9.15 14.91 6.81
CA ILE A 19 -10.26 15.13 5.89
C ILE A 19 -9.70 15.65 4.56
N TYR A 20 -10.23 15.15 3.44
CA TYR A 20 -9.90 15.61 2.09
C TYR A 20 -11.15 15.57 1.21
N HIS A 21 -11.48 16.69 0.56
CA HIS A 21 -12.76 16.89 -0.15
C HIS A 21 -14.02 16.49 0.65
N GLY A 22 -13.99 16.66 1.98
CA GLY A 22 -15.09 16.27 2.86
C GLY A 22 -15.12 14.79 3.25
N TYR A 23 -14.23 13.96 2.70
CA TYR A 23 -14.12 12.54 3.02
C TYR A 23 -13.09 12.28 4.12
N LYS A 24 -13.42 11.37 5.04
CA LYS A 24 -12.52 10.95 6.11
C LYS A 24 -11.53 9.92 5.57
N ALA A 25 -10.25 10.21 5.72
CA ALA A 25 -9.15 9.32 5.37
C ALA A 25 -8.32 8.98 6.61
N THR A 26 -7.92 7.72 6.75
CA THR A 26 -7.19 7.18 7.89
C THR A 26 -5.97 6.43 7.40
N ILE A 27 -4.80 6.80 7.92
CA ILE A 27 -3.53 6.09 7.75
C ILE A 27 -3.30 5.27 9.00
N ARG A 28 -2.94 3.99 8.86
CA ARG A 28 -2.67 3.11 10.00
C ARG A 28 -1.42 2.26 9.77
N GLN A 29 -0.58 2.12 10.79
CA GLN A 29 0.51 1.15 10.77
C GLN A 29 0.03 -0.18 11.33
N ASN A 30 0.27 -1.27 10.62
CA ASN A 30 -0.02 -2.61 11.09
C ASN A 30 1.03 -3.09 12.11
N LYS A 31 0.84 -4.31 12.65
CA LYS A 31 1.77 -4.91 13.63
C LYS A 31 3.13 -5.27 13.04
N LEU A 32 3.24 -5.38 11.73
CA LEU A 32 4.47 -5.69 11.00
C LEU A 32 5.25 -4.44 10.60
N GLY A 33 4.71 -3.25 10.86
CA GLY A 33 5.31 -1.96 10.52
C GLY A 33 4.92 -1.44 9.13
N ALA A 34 4.13 -2.17 8.34
CA ALA A 34 3.60 -1.69 7.06
C ALA A 34 2.49 -0.66 7.26
N MET A 35 2.32 0.26 6.31
CA MET A 35 1.37 1.36 6.39
C MET A 35 0.18 1.11 5.47
N TYR A 36 -1.03 1.31 5.97
CA TYR A 36 -2.30 1.07 5.26
C TYR A 36 -3.11 2.36 5.16
N GLY A 37 -3.90 2.47 4.09
CA GLY A 37 -4.78 3.60 3.84
C GLY A 37 -6.25 3.18 3.82
N TYR A 38 -7.12 3.96 4.46
CA TYR A 38 -8.57 3.75 4.47
C TYR A 38 -9.34 5.04 4.24
N VAL A 39 -10.35 5.00 3.37
CA VAL A 39 -11.38 6.02 3.20
C VAL A 39 -12.65 5.54 3.86
N THR A 40 -13.28 6.38 4.68
CA THR A 40 -14.59 6.10 5.28
C THR A 40 -15.64 6.99 4.64
N ILE A 41 -16.67 6.37 4.09
CA ILE A 41 -17.81 7.03 3.44
C ILE A 41 -19.02 6.76 4.32
N LEU A 42 -19.62 7.85 4.81
CA LEU A 42 -20.80 7.77 5.65
C LEU A 42 -22.04 7.42 4.81
N GLU A 43 -22.98 6.68 5.39
CA GLU A 43 -24.27 6.36 4.75
C GLU A 43 -25.04 7.60 4.27
N THR A 44 -24.84 8.72 4.97
CA THR A 44 -25.48 10.01 4.66
C THR A 44 -24.81 10.76 3.52
N ASN A 45 -23.69 10.26 2.97
CA ASN A 45 -23.00 10.89 1.84
C ASN A 45 -23.76 10.60 0.53
N SER A 46 -23.93 11.63 -0.31
CA SER A 46 -24.64 11.51 -1.61
C SER A 46 -24.03 10.48 -2.56
N HIS A 47 -22.72 10.20 -2.43
CA HIS A 47 -22.01 9.22 -3.24
C HIS A 47 -21.94 7.83 -2.60
N TYR A 48 -22.59 7.60 -1.45
CA TYR A 48 -22.53 6.32 -0.74
C TYR A 48 -23.01 5.14 -1.60
N GLU A 49 -24.20 5.27 -2.21
CA GLU A 49 -24.76 4.22 -3.07
C GLU A 49 -23.95 3.98 -4.34
N LYS A 50 -23.44 5.06 -4.98
CA LYS A 50 -22.54 4.95 -6.13
C LYS A 50 -21.26 4.21 -5.75
N SER A 51 -20.70 4.52 -4.59
CA SER A 51 -19.50 3.86 -4.06
C SER A 51 -19.77 2.39 -3.79
N ARG A 52 -20.90 2.06 -3.17
CA ARG A 52 -21.30 0.68 -2.85
C ARG A 52 -21.31 -0.24 -4.09
N LEU A 53 -21.65 0.32 -5.25
CA LEU A 53 -21.75 -0.38 -6.52
C LEU A 53 -20.51 -0.23 -7.40
N ALA A 54 -19.47 0.45 -6.93
CA ALA A 54 -18.26 0.68 -7.69
C ALA A 54 -17.52 -0.63 -7.95
N ASP A 55 -16.94 -0.74 -9.14
CA ASP A 55 -15.99 -1.80 -9.45
C ASP A 55 -14.62 -1.40 -8.90
N TRP A 56 -14.33 -1.89 -7.68
CA TRP A 56 -13.13 -1.54 -6.93
C TRP A 56 -11.82 -1.94 -7.61
N ALA A 57 -11.88 -2.86 -8.58
CA ALA A 57 -10.72 -3.31 -9.34
C ALA A 57 -10.17 -2.23 -10.29
N ASN A 58 -10.95 -1.18 -10.60
CA ASN A 58 -10.53 -0.12 -11.51
C ASN A 58 -9.83 1.07 -10.84
N PHE A 59 -9.69 1.05 -9.50
CA PHE A 59 -8.99 2.12 -8.80
C PHE A 59 -7.48 1.91 -8.82
N ASP A 60 -6.77 2.90 -9.34
CA ASP A 60 -5.31 2.91 -9.43
C ASP A 60 -4.72 3.51 -8.15
N VAL A 61 -4.41 2.63 -7.20
CA VAL A 61 -3.59 2.95 -6.03
C VAL A 61 -2.51 1.90 -5.89
N HIS A 62 -1.49 2.16 -5.09
CA HIS A 62 -0.44 1.20 -4.79
C HIS A 62 -1.03 -0.13 -4.32
N GLY A 63 -0.89 -1.17 -5.16
CA GLY A 63 -1.44 -2.51 -4.89
C GLY A 63 -2.93 -2.69 -5.19
N GLY A 64 -3.61 -1.65 -5.64
CA GLY A 64 -5.05 -1.63 -5.82
C GLY A 64 -5.83 -1.59 -4.50
N VAL A 65 -7.15 -1.54 -4.60
CA VAL A 65 -8.04 -1.64 -3.43
C VAL A 65 -8.07 -3.08 -2.93
N THR A 66 -7.49 -3.33 -1.77
CA THR A 66 -7.42 -4.67 -1.14
C THR A 66 -8.42 -4.87 -0.01
N TYR A 67 -9.13 -3.80 0.38
CA TYR A 67 -10.09 -3.84 1.48
C TYR A 67 -11.38 -3.08 1.16
N VAL A 68 -12.52 -3.77 1.29
CA VAL A 68 -13.85 -3.17 1.25
C VAL A 68 -14.68 -3.77 2.38
N SER A 69 -15.24 -2.93 3.24
CA SER A 69 -16.05 -3.38 4.38
C SER A 69 -17.18 -2.42 4.70
N TYR A 70 -18.26 -2.97 5.26
CA TYR A 70 -19.40 -2.20 5.77
C TYR A 70 -19.42 -2.33 7.28
N SER A 71 -19.28 -1.22 7.99
CA SER A 71 -19.23 -1.20 9.45
C SER A 71 -20.03 -0.03 10.00
N LYS A 72 -21.04 -0.33 10.82
CA LYS A 72 -21.93 0.65 11.46
C LYS A 72 -22.55 1.62 10.45
N GLY A 73 -23.03 1.10 9.33
CA GLY A 73 -23.62 1.90 8.24
C GLY A 73 -22.59 2.62 7.35
N ASN A 74 -21.29 2.57 7.67
CA ASN A 74 -20.27 3.22 6.85
C ASN A 74 -19.59 2.22 5.92
N LEU A 75 -19.27 2.69 4.72
CA LEU A 75 -18.45 1.97 3.76
C LEU A 75 -17.00 2.38 4.02
N ILE A 76 -16.13 1.37 4.19
CA ILE A 76 -14.71 1.53 4.41
C ILE A 76 -13.99 0.88 3.23
N VAL A 77 -13.24 1.68 2.50
CA VAL A 77 -12.45 1.24 1.34
C VAL A 77 -10.98 1.48 1.67
N GLY A 78 -10.10 0.56 1.33
CA GLY A 78 -8.69 0.71 1.66
C GLY A 78 -7.77 -0.15 0.83
N PHE A 79 -6.49 0.11 1.04
CA PHE A 79 -5.37 -0.59 0.43
C PHE A 79 -4.27 -0.74 1.48
N ASP A 80 -3.40 -1.72 1.25
CA ASP A 80 -2.21 -1.94 2.06
C ASP A 80 -0.93 -1.58 1.30
N ALA A 81 0.19 -1.49 2.00
CA ALA A 81 1.52 -1.40 1.41
C ALA A 81 2.37 -2.56 1.93
N GLU A 82 1.90 -3.78 1.68
CA GLU A 82 2.56 -5.02 2.05
C GLU A 82 2.74 -5.95 0.83
N HIS A 83 3.20 -5.38 -0.28
CA HIS A 83 3.48 -6.10 -1.52
C HIS A 83 4.92 -6.61 -1.60
N MET A 84 5.22 -7.41 -2.63
CA MET A 84 6.51 -8.07 -2.82
C MET A 84 7.72 -7.13 -2.66
N ASN A 85 7.61 -5.90 -3.18
CA ASN A 85 8.69 -4.90 -3.18
C ASN A 85 8.52 -3.81 -2.11
N ASP A 86 7.52 -3.94 -1.24
CA ASP A 86 7.35 -3.04 -0.12
C ASP A 86 8.23 -3.50 1.04
N LEU A 87 9.00 -2.58 1.61
CA LEU A 87 9.76 -2.88 2.83
C LEU A 87 8.78 -3.04 4.00
N VAL A 88 8.75 -4.23 4.59
CA VAL A 88 7.94 -4.54 5.77
C VAL A 88 8.90 -4.74 6.95
N PRO A 89 8.93 -3.84 7.94
CA PRO A 89 9.96 -3.84 8.99
C PRO A 89 10.11 -5.16 9.75
N ALA A 90 9.00 -5.84 10.06
CA ALA A 90 9.03 -7.12 10.75
C ALA A 90 9.55 -8.29 9.88
N LYS A 91 9.66 -8.10 8.57
CA LYS A 91 10.14 -9.09 7.59
C LYS A 91 11.47 -8.67 6.94
N LEU A 92 12.11 -7.60 7.43
CA LEU A 92 13.26 -6.97 6.77
C LEU A 92 14.36 -7.95 6.37
N GLU A 93 14.83 -8.78 7.31
CA GLU A 93 15.89 -9.76 7.06
C GLU A 93 15.44 -10.82 6.02
N ALA A 94 14.23 -11.35 6.17
CA ALA A 94 13.68 -12.32 5.23
C ALA A 94 13.50 -11.74 3.82
N GLN A 95 13.07 -10.48 3.71
CA GLN A 95 12.91 -9.79 2.42
C GLN A 95 14.26 -9.50 1.77
N GLN A 96 15.26 -9.06 2.54
CA GLN A 96 16.63 -8.87 2.05
C GLN A 96 17.19 -10.19 1.48
N GLN A 97 17.06 -11.28 2.22
CA GLN A 97 17.52 -12.59 1.78
C GLN A 97 16.78 -13.09 0.53
N MET A 98 15.45 -12.91 0.47
CA MET A 98 14.64 -13.28 -0.69
C MET A 98 15.12 -12.54 -1.95
N ILE A 99 15.32 -11.23 -1.84
CA ILE A 99 15.77 -10.37 -2.93
C ILE A 99 17.18 -10.72 -3.40
N GLU A 100 18.12 -10.96 -2.48
CA GLU A 100 19.46 -11.41 -2.83
C GLU A 100 19.45 -12.74 -3.59
N ASN A 101 18.55 -13.66 -3.21
CA ASN A 101 18.37 -14.94 -3.88
C ASN A 101 17.74 -14.76 -5.27
N GLU A 102 16.70 -13.93 -5.40
CA GLU A 102 16.05 -13.65 -6.69
C GLU A 102 17.02 -12.99 -7.68
N TYR A 103 17.81 -12.02 -7.22
CA TYR A 103 18.84 -11.38 -8.05
C TYR A 103 19.90 -12.40 -8.50
N ARG A 104 20.37 -13.26 -7.59
CA ARG A 104 21.32 -14.34 -7.93
C ARG A 104 20.75 -15.28 -8.99
N ASN A 105 19.51 -15.71 -8.82
CA ASN A 105 18.83 -16.59 -9.77
C ASN A 105 18.67 -15.91 -11.14
N ALA A 106 18.33 -14.62 -11.18
CA ALA A 106 18.22 -13.86 -12.42
C ALA A 106 19.57 -13.78 -13.15
N VAL A 107 20.68 -13.59 -12.44
CA VAL A 107 22.04 -13.60 -13.00
C VAL A 107 22.42 -14.99 -13.51
N GLU A 108 22.03 -16.06 -12.83
CA GLU A 108 22.30 -17.44 -13.27
C GLU A 108 21.51 -17.80 -14.53
N LEU A 109 20.20 -17.49 -14.57
CA LEU A 109 19.37 -17.67 -15.75
C LEU A 109 19.89 -16.84 -16.94
N GLN A 110 20.38 -15.62 -16.70
CA GLN A 110 21.01 -14.82 -17.75
C GLN A 110 22.21 -15.55 -18.36
N LYS A 111 23.08 -16.14 -17.52
CA LYS A 111 24.25 -16.91 -17.99
C LYS A 111 23.83 -18.14 -18.80
N GLU A 112 22.75 -18.79 -18.41
CA GLU A 112 22.23 -19.99 -19.08
C GLU A 112 21.57 -19.67 -20.44
N PHE A 113 20.76 -18.60 -20.51
CA PHE A 113 19.93 -18.28 -21.67
C PHE A 113 20.46 -17.13 -22.55
N GLY A 114 21.58 -16.49 -22.17
CA GLY A 114 22.35 -15.60 -23.05
C GLY A 114 21.72 -14.25 -23.38
N SER A 115 20.82 -13.72 -22.54
CA SER A 115 20.35 -12.34 -22.73
C SER A 115 21.48 -11.35 -22.41
N GLY A 116 21.90 -10.56 -23.40
CA GLY A 116 23.07 -9.67 -23.29
C GLY A 116 22.94 -8.51 -22.28
N GLU A 117 21.79 -8.34 -21.64
CA GLU A 117 21.52 -7.29 -20.65
C GLU A 117 21.49 -7.88 -19.25
N GLN A 118 22.26 -7.30 -18.33
CA GLN A 118 22.19 -7.68 -16.91
C GLN A 118 20.81 -7.37 -16.33
N PRO A 119 20.30 -8.20 -15.41
CA PRO A 119 19.08 -7.90 -14.69
C PRO A 119 19.17 -6.52 -14.04
N ASP A 120 18.15 -5.69 -14.26
CA ASP A 120 18.09 -4.37 -13.63
C ASP A 120 17.94 -4.54 -12.11
N ALA A 121 19.00 -4.21 -11.37
CA ALA A 121 19.04 -4.30 -9.91
C ALA A 121 17.96 -3.44 -9.23
N THR A 122 17.40 -2.44 -9.91
CA THR A 122 16.34 -1.59 -9.37
C THR A 122 15.00 -2.34 -9.22
N LEU A 123 14.78 -3.40 -10.00
CA LEU A 123 13.61 -4.28 -9.87
C LEU A 123 13.59 -5.05 -8.53
N PHE A 124 14.75 -5.10 -7.87
CA PHE A 124 15.00 -5.84 -6.64
C PHE A 124 15.15 -4.90 -5.43
N GLN A 125 14.74 -3.63 -5.53
CA GLN A 125 14.84 -2.67 -4.43
C GLN A 125 13.58 -2.63 -3.57
N LEU A 126 13.76 -2.89 -2.27
CA LEU A 126 12.72 -2.63 -1.27
C LEU A 126 12.53 -1.13 -1.06
N SER A 127 11.27 -0.69 -1.00
CA SER A 127 10.95 0.68 -0.64
C SER A 127 9.93 0.71 0.49
N TYR A 128 10.21 1.47 1.54
CA TYR A 128 9.26 1.67 2.63
C TYR A 128 8.22 2.71 2.23
N LYS A 129 6.95 2.31 2.22
CA LYS A 129 5.83 3.21 1.97
C LYS A 129 5.44 3.93 3.26
N ASP A 130 5.96 5.13 3.45
CA ASP A 130 5.73 5.92 4.65
C ASP A 130 4.33 6.56 4.72
N ALA A 131 4.00 7.24 5.83
CA ALA A 131 2.72 7.91 5.97
C ALA A 131 2.48 9.02 4.93
N GLY A 132 3.55 9.62 4.40
CA GLY A 132 3.48 10.63 3.34
C GLY A 132 3.05 10.02 2.01
N PHE A 133 3.60 8.86 1.66
CA PHE A 133 3.20 8.06 0.51
C PHE A 133 1.73 7.64 0.62
N ILE A 134 1.33 7.01 1.73
CA ILE A 134 -0.07 6.58 1.93
C ILE A 134 -1.04 7.77 1.86
N LYS A 135 -0.65 8.95 2.36
CA LYS A 135 -1.47 10.16 2.25
C LYS A 135 -1.70 10.56 0.78
N LYS A 136 -0.70 10.42 -0.09
CA LYS A 136 -0.83 10.73 -1.52
C LYS A 136 -1.77 9.73 -2.20
N GLU A 137 -1.59 8.44 -1.96
CA GLU A 137 -2.45 7.37 -2.46
C GLU A 137 -3.91 7.52 -2.00
N LEU A 138 -4.14 7.85 -0.73
CA LEU A 138 -5.48 8.14 -0.19
C LEU A 138 -6.16 9.32 -0.89
N LYS A 139 -5.40 10.38 -1.23
CA LYS A 139 -5.95 11.50 -1.98
C LYS A 139 -6.30 11.08 -3.40
N HIS A 140 -5.40 10.34 -4.05
CA HIS A 140 -5.63 9.85 -5.41
C HIS A 140 -6.87 8.95 -5.50
N LEU A 141 -7.05 8.05 -4.52
CA LEU A 141 -8.26 7.23 -4.39
C LEU A 141 -9.52 8.09 -4.29
N ILE A 142 -9.53 9.09 -3.39
CA ILE A 142 -10.68 9.99 -3.23
C ILE A 142 -10.95 10.77 -4.53
N ASP A 143 -9.92 11.22 -5.23
CA ASP A 143 -10.07 11.96 -6.48
C ASP A 143 -10.72 11.09 -7.57
N GLN A 144 -10.28 9.83 -7.71
CA GLN A 144 -10.88 8.84 -8.63
C GLN A 144 -12.32 8.50 -8.25
N MET A 145 -12.64 8.43 -6.96
CA MET A 145 -13.97 8.05 -6.49
C MET A 145 -15.01 9.16 -6.68
N PHE A 146 -14.61 10.43 -6.50
CA PHE A 146 -15.58 11.50 -6.22
C PHE A 146 -15.32 12.85 -6.90
N VAL A 147 -14.13 13.10 -7.44
CA VAL A 147 -13.75 14.46 -7.89
C VAL A 147 -13.62 14.53 -9.41
N LEU A 148 -13.31 13.42 -10.08
CA LEU A 148 -13.15 13.35 -11.54
C LEU A 148 -14.44 13.00 -12.30
N GLU A 149 -15.61 13.35 -11.75
CA GLU A 149 -16.89 13.29 -12.48
C GLU A 149 -17.01 14.39 -13.54
#